data_AF-A0A497KNW0-F1
#
_entry.id   AF-A0A497KNW0-F1
#
_cell.length_a   1.000
_cell.length_b   1.000
_cell.length_c   1.000
_cell.angle_alpha   90.00
_cell.angle_beta   90.00
_cell.angle_gamma   90.00
#
_symmetry.space_group_name_H-M   'P 1'
#
loop_
_entity.id
_entity.type
_entity.pdbx_description
1 polymer ?
#
loop_
_entity_poly.entity_id
_entity_poly.type
_entity_poly.pdbx_seq_one_letter_code
_entity_poly.pdbx_strand_id
1 'polypeptide(L)' 'SITSFGEQTLVLNGIDAERIKGKRVLITEDVIATGGSVRAACKLIEKAGGEVTVIASVLLKGDFDDPRLVYYHQPPI' A
#
# COMPACT_ATOMS: atom_id res chain seq x y z
N SER A 1 3.26 -7.58 -8.66
CA SER A 1 2.16 -7.60 -9.64
C SER A 1 1.05 -8.50 -9.12
N ILE A 2 -0.21 -8.04 -9.20
CA ILE A 2 -1.43 -8.73 -8.78
C ILE A 2 -1.55 -10.15 -9.38
N THR A 3 -0.89 -10.41 -10.51
CA THR A 3 -0.97 -11.68 -11.27
C THR A 3 0.28 -12.57 -11.16
N SER A 4 1.33 -12.14 -10.46
CA SER A 4 2.59 -12.90 -10.43
C SER A 4 2.61 -13.89 -9.27
N PHE A 5 2.83 -15.16 -9.60
CA PHE A 5 3.22 -16.17 -8.63
C PHE A 5 4.69 -15.99 -8.24
N GLY A 6 5.00 -16.22 -6.96
CA GLY A 6 6.37 -16.18 -6.43
C GLY A 6 6.68 -14.97 -5.56
N GLU A 7 7.90 -14.95 -5.01
CA GLU A 7 8.38 -13.87 -4.16
C GLU A 7 8.59 -12.60 -4.98
N GLN A 8 8.16 -11.46 -4.42
CA GLN A 8 8.30 -10.16 -5.05
C GLN A 8 8.97 -9.19 -4.08
N THR A 9 10.09 -8.60 -4.52
CA THR A 9 10.83 -7.64 -3.71
C THR A 9 10.34 -6.23 -4.00
N LEU A 10 9.85 -5.55 -2.97
CA LEU A 10 9.56 -4.12 -3.01
C LEU A 10 10.78 -3.35 -2.49
N VAL A 11 11.21 -2.33 -3.23
CA VAL A 11 12.42 -1.55 -2.91
C VAL A 11 12.06 -0.07 -2.84
N LEU A 12 12.53 0.59 -1.78
CA LEU A 12 12.48 2.04 -1.60
C LEU A 12 13.93 2.54 -1.58
N ASN A 13 14.28 3.46 -2.47
CA ASN A 13 15.64 3.98 -2.51
C ASN A 13 15.89 4.92 -1.30
N GLY A 14 17.17 5.19 -1.00
CA GLY A 14 17.54 6.03 0.14
C GLY A 14 17.07 7.48 0.04
N ILE A 15 17.01 8.04 -1.18
CA ILE A 15 16.57 9.42 -1.41
C ILE A 15 15.10 9.59 -1.03
N ASP A 16 14.26 8.64 -1.45
CA ASP A 16 12.83 8.63 -1.16
C ASP A 16 12.55 8.25 0.28
N ALA A 17 13.34 7.35 0.87
CA ALA A 17 13.27 7.05 2.31
C ALA A 17 13.53 8.31 3.18
N GLU A 18 14.56 9.10 2.86
CA GLU A 18 14.82 10.35 3.60
C GLU A 18 13.72 11.40 3.37
N ARG A 19 13.11 11.44 2.18
CA ARG A 19 12.00 12.36 1.88
C ARG A 19 10.76 12.10 2.73
N ILE A 20 10.45 10.84 3.03
CA ILE A 20 9.23 10.46 3.77
C ILE A 20 9.44 10.38 5.28
N LYS A 21 10.68 10.45 5.77
CA LYS A 21 11.01 10.37 7.19
C LYS A 21 10.32 11.47 8.00
N GLY A 22 9.58 11.07 9.04
CA GLY A 22 8.77 11.96 9.87
C GLY A 22 7.57 12.58 9.16
N LYS A 23 7.18 12.08 7.99
CA LYS A 23 6.02 12.57 7.22
C LYS A 23 4.85 11.61 7.33
N ARG A 24 3.65 12.19 7.25
CA ARG A 24 2.42 11.44 6.99
C ARG A 24 2.36 11.08 5.51
N VAL A 25 2.15 9.80 5.22
CA VAL A 25 2.17 9.23 3.87
C VAL A 25 0.78 8.67 3.54
N LEU A 26 0.35 8.94 2.31
CA LEU A 26 -0.78 8.30 1.64
C LEU A 26 -0.21 7.25 0.69
N ILE A 27 -0.68 6.00 0.79
CA ILE A 27 -0.46 4.99 -0.25
C ILE A 27 -1.63 5.07 -1.22
N THR A 28 -1.34 5.08 -2.51
CA THR A 28 -2.36 5.01 -3.57
C THR A 28 -2.10 3.81 -4.47
N GLU A 29 -3.17 3.10 -4.82
CA GLU A 29 -3.18 1.96 -5.75
C GLU A 29 -4.38 2.10 -6.69
N ASP A 30 -4.32 1.49 -7.86
CA ASP A 30 -5.50 1.36 -8.73
C ASP A 30 -6.47 0.31 -8.17
N VAL A 31 -5.96 -0.88 -7.83
CA VAL A 31 -6.73 -2.02 -7.37
C VAL A 31 -6.03 -2.69 -6.19
N ILE A 32 -6.75 -2.84 -5.08
CA ILE A 32 -6.33 -3.70 -3.96
C ILE A 32 -7.05 -5.03 -4.08
N ALA A 33 -6.30 -6.13 -4.26
CA ALA A 33 -6.82 -7.49 -4.20
C ALA A 33 -6.58 -8.11 -2.81
N THR A 34 -5.59 -8.99 -2.67
CA THR A 34 -5.18 -9.55 -1.37
C THR A 34 -4.53 -8.52 -0.43
N GLY A 35 -4.14 -7.37 -0.96
CA GLY A 35 -3.45 -6.30 -0.22
C GLY A 35 -1.99 -6.59 0.15
N GLY A 36 -1.39 -7.68 -0.35
CA GLY A 36 0.00 -8.03 -0.06
C GLY A 36 1.00 -6.90 -0.38
N SER A 37 0.87 -6.27 -1.56
CA SER A 37 1.71 -5.12 -1.97
C SER A 37 1.57 -3.94 -1.02
N VAL A 38 0.33 -3.56 -0.68
CA VAL A 38 0.04 -2.45 0.24
C VAL A 38 0.63 -2.73 1.62
N ARG A 39 0.47 -3.94 2.16
CA ARG A 39 1.05 -4.32 3.46
C ARG A 39 2.58 -4.26 3.44
N ALA A 40 3.21 -4.69 2.35
CA ALA A 40 4.67 -4.57 2.18
C ALA A 40 5.11 -3.09 2.09
N ALA A 41 4.37 -2.26 1.35
CA ALA A 41 4.63 -0.84 1.24
C ALA A 41 4.49 -0.12 2.60
N CYS A 42 3.44 -0.41 3.37
CA CYS A 42 3.28 0.13 4.73
C CYS A 42 4.50 -0.17 5.60
N LYS A 43 4.91 -1.44 5.67
CA LYS A 43 6.08 -1.86 6.46
C LYS A 43 7.36 -1.15 6.02
N LEU A 44 7.55 -0.97 4.71
CA LEU A 44 8.73 -0.33 4.14
C LEU A 44 8.76 1.17 4.47
N ILE A 45 7.63 1.86 4.37
CA ILE A 45 7.47 3.27 4.72
C ILE A 45 7.68 3.49 6.22
N GLU A 46 7.06 2.65 7.06
CA GLU A 46 7.20 2.70 8.53
C GLU A 46 8.67 2.46 8.94
N LYS A 47 9.36 1.52 8.30
CA LYS A 47 10.80 1.28 8.51
C LYS A 47 11.67 2.47 8.10
N ALA A 48 11.26 3.22 7.07
CA ALA A 48 11.92 4.46 6.66
C ALA A 48 11.58 5.66 7.58
N GLY A 49 10.74 5.45 8.60
CA GLY A 49 10.34 6.48 9.55
C GLY A 49 9.18 7.37 9.07
N GLY A 50 8.48 6.98 8.01
CA GLY A 50 7.22 7.60 7.61
C GLY A 50 6.02 7.00 8.36
N GLU A 51 4.91 7.73 8.39
CA GLU A 51 3.67 7.29 9.03
C GLU A 51 2.58 7.11 7.96
N VAL A 52 2.14 5.88 7.69
CA VAL A 52 1.04 5.65 6.74
C VAL A 52 -0.28 5.98 7.42
N THR A 53 -0.91 7.06 6.98
CA THR A 53 -2.17 7.56 7.58
C THR A 53 -3.40 7.28 6.74
N VAL A 54 -3.23 7.02 5.43
CA VAL A 54 -4.32 6.68 4.52
C VAL A 54 -3.82 5.66 3.50
N ILE A 55 -4.67 4.71 3.15
CA ILE A 55 -4.52 3.83 2.00
C ILE A 55 -5.72 4.13 1.09
N ALA A 56 -5.48 4.60 -0.13
CA ALA A 56 -6.53 4.88 -1.11
C ALA A 56 -6.44 3.93 -2.30
N SER A 57 -7.57 3.38 -2.72
CA SER A 57 -7.66 2.69 -4.00
C SER A 57 -8.89 3.08 -4.82
N VAL A 58 -8.82 2.91 -6.13
CA VAL A 58 -10.02 3.06 -6.96
C VAL A 58 -10.92 1.84 -6.76
N LEU A 59 -10.35 0.64 -6.85
CA LEU A 59 -11.09 -0.61 -6.68
C LEU A 59 -10.58 -1.41 -5.49
N LEU A 60 -11.52 -2.02 -4.76
CA LEU A 60 -11.26 -3.07 -3.79
C LEU A 60 -11.82 -4.39 -4.34
N LYS A 61 -10.98 -5.41 -4.55
CA LYS A 61 -11.36 -6.72 -5.06
C LYS A 61 -11.14 -7.78 -3.99
N GLY A 62 -12.21 -8.20 -3.33
CA GLY A 62 -12.16 -9.11 -2.19
C GLY A 62 -12.00 -8.34 -0.88
N ASP A 63 -11.44 -9.01 0.13
CA ASP A 63 -11.39 -8.46 1.49
C ASP A 63 -10.02 -7.86 1.81
N PHE A 64 -10.05 -6.60 2.22
CA PHE A 64 -8.89 -5.91 2.78
C PHE A 64 -9.34 -5.06 3.97
N ASP A 65 -9.22 -5.64 5.17
CA ASP A 65 -9.56 -4.95 6.41
C ASP A 65 -8.34 -4.18 6.93
N ASP A 66 -8.39 -2.85 6.79
CA ASP A 66 -7.48 -1.89 7.39
C ASP A 66 -8.25 -0.60 7.67
N PRO A 67 -8.22 -0.07 8.91
CA PRO A 67 -8.99 1.12 9.28
C PRO A 67 -8.55 2.40 8.54
N ARG A 68 -7.38 2.37 7.87
CA ARG A 68 -6.86 3.48 7.06
C ARG A 68 -7.36 3.45 5.61
N LEU A 69 -8.09 2.39 5.21
CA LEU A 69 -8.53 2.19 3.84
C LEU A 69 -9.69 3.11 3.47
N VAL A 70 -9.56 3.76 2.31
CA VAL A 70 -10.64 4.40 1.57
C VAL A 70 -10.62 3.86 0.15
N TYR A 71 -11.77 3.43 -0.38
CA TYR A 71 -11.87 2.97 -1.76
C TYR A 71 -13.10 3.56 -2.45
N TYR A 72 -13.04 3.70 -3.77
CA TYR A 72 -14.16 4.24 -4.54
C TYR A 72 -15.25 3.19 -4.81
N HIS A 73 -14.87 1.98 -5.24
CA HIS A 73 -15.83 0.94 -5.57
C HIS A 73 -15.31 -0.48 -5.24
N GLN A 74 -16.21 -1.33 -4.75
CA GLN A 74 -15.98 -2.76 -4.60
C GLN A 74 -16.92 -3.49 -5.58
N PRO A 75 -16.43 -3.96 -6.73
CA PRO A 75 -17.26 -4.69 -7.67
C PRO A 75 -17.71 -6.04 -7.06
N PRO A 76 -18.90 -6.54 -7.45
CA PRO A 76 -19.34 -7.88 -7.06
C PRO A 76 -18.33 -8.94 -7.54
N ILE A 77 -18.22 -10.01 -6.76
CA ILE A 77 -17.37 -11.17 -7.05
C ILE A 77 -18.00 -11.99 -8.17
#